data_AF-A0A7J6LL58-F1
#
_entry.id   AF-A0A7J6LL58-F1
#
_cell.length_a   1.000
_cell.length_b   1.000
_cell.length_c   1.000
_cell.angle_alpha   90.00
_cell.angle_beta   90.00
_cell.angle_gamma   90.00
#
_symmetry.space_group_name_H-M   'P 1'
#
loop_
_entity.id
_entity.type
_entity.pdbx_description
1 polymer ?
#
loop_
_entity_poly.entity_id
_entity_poly.type
_entity_poly.pdbx_seq_one_letter_code
_entity_poly.pdbx_strand_id
1 'polypeptide(L)'
;MQEATENEICKPGPCFVQLFFHGHAALSQPHNCNEVAGSCTSFDHRSPGWMSHFLISLPATESDAGAKEWLRELRAKVFPQSLGTSYQNIPDFDLAACRKWVPQFFPNASTYSRLQKVKCRYNGINMFSFPAIDEMTVEINDDICRCAY
;
A
#
# COMPACT_ATOMS: atom_id res chain seq x y z
N MET A 1 -12.21 28.78 16.56
CA MET A 1 -11.80 28.97 15.16
C MET A 1 -10.28 28.91 15.17
N GLN A 2 -9.70 27.77 14.80
CA GLN A 2 -8.25 27.63 14.79
C GLN A 2 -7.81 28.11 13.40
N GLU A 3 -7.06 29.21 13.34
CA GLU A 3 -6.46 29.67 12.09
C GLU A 3 -5.61 28.52 11.54
N ALA A 4 -5.88 28.13 10.30
CA ALA A 4 -4.99 27.27 9.55
C ALA A 4 -3.74 28.09 9.24
N THR A 5 -2.76 28.06 10.14
CA THR A 5 -1.42 28.59 9.86
C THR A 5 -0.90 27.89 8.62
N GLU A 6 -0.61 28.64 7.56
CA GLU A 6 0.07 28.12 6.37
C GLU A 6 1.34 27.40 6.83
N ASN A 7 1.41 26.10 6.58
CA ASN A 7 2.59 25.33 6.91
C ASN A 7 3.70 25.74 5.93
N GLU A 8 4.82 26.26 6.45
CA GLU A 8 5.94 26.71 5.61
C GLU A 8 6.50 25.59 4.72
N ILE A 9 6.31 24.33 5.11
CA ILE A 9 6.68 23.14 4.34
C ILE A 9 5.88 23.02 3.03
N CYS A 10 4.71 23.67 2.93
CA CYS A 10 3.86 23.71 1.75
C CYS A 10 4.09 24.96 0.87
N LYS A 11 5.04 25.83 1.23
CA LYS A 11 5.42 27.00 0.44
C LYS A 11 6.32 26.70 -0.78
N PRO A 12 7.25 25.72 -0.77
CA PRO A 12 8.03 25.41 -1.97
C PRO A 12 7.24 24.68 -3.06
N GLY A 13 6.10 24.09 -2.72
CA GLY A 13 5.18 23.48 -3.66
C GLY A 13 3.93 22.95 -2.96
N PRO A 14 2.87 22.64 -3.71
CA PRO A 14 1.58 22.38 -3.11
C PRO A 14 1.55 21.03 -2.38
N CYS A 15 1.11 21.08 -1.12
CA CYS A 15 0.68 19.92 -0.34
C CYS A 15 -0.78 19.58 -0.69
N PHE A 16 -1.08 18.31 -0.93
CA PHE A 16 -2.43 17.86 -1.23
C PHE A 16 -2.85 16.69 -0.35
N VAL A 17 -4.11 16.75 0.08
CA VAL A 17 -4.85 15.59 0.57
C VAL A 17 -5.95 15.31 -0.44
N GLN A 18 -5.87 14.18 -1.12
CA GLN A 18 -6.93 13.73 -2.03
C GLN A 18 -7.77 12.68 -1.33
N LEU A 19 -9.09 12.81 -1.41
CA LEU A 19 -10.05 11.85 -0.88
C LEU A 19 -10.86 11.27 -2.03
N PHE A 20 -10.74 9.96 -2.24
CA PHE A 20 -11.49 9.23 -3.26
C PHE A 20 -12.54 8.39 -2.57
N PHE A 21 -13.80 8.56 -2.97
CA PHE A 21 -14.85 7.68 -2.49
C PHE A 21 -14.63 6.26 -3.04
N HIS A 22 -14.60 5.28 -2.14
CA HIS A 22 -14.44 3.87 -2.47
C HIS A 22 -15.72 3.12 -2.11
N GLY A 23 -16.42 2.59 -3.12
CA GLY A 23 -17.75 2.04 -2.94
C GLY A 23 -18.31 1.34 -4.17
N HIS A 24 -19.62 1.11 -4.15
CA HIS A 24 -20.38 0.49 -5.24
C HIS A 24 -19.82 -0.88 -5.66
N ALA A 25 -19.60 -1.07 -6.97
CA ALA A 25 -19.16 -2.35 -7.53
C ALA A 25 -17.80 -2.82 -7.00
N ALA A 26 -16.95 -1.91 -6.53
CA ALA A 26 -15.66 -2.27 -5.95
C ALA A 26 -15.78 -3.05 -4.63
N LEU A 27 -16.93 -2.95 -3.95
CA LEU A 27 -17.22 -3.68 -2.71
C LEU A 27 -17.53 -5.17 -2.96
N SER A 28 -17.97 -5.52 -4.17
CA SER A 28 -18.41 -6.88 -4.50
C SER A 28 -17.31 -7.67 -5.24
N GLN A 29 -17.13 -8.93 -4.86
CA GLN A 29 -16.26 -9.82 -5.63
C GLN A 29 -16.88 -10.14 -7.00
N PRO A 30 -16.04 -10.35 -8.04
CA PRO A 30 -16.54 -10.88 -9.30
C PRO A 30 -17.11 -12.29 -9.07
N HIS A 31 -18.12 -12.69 -9.85
CA HIS A 31 -18.82 -13.96 -9.66
C HIS A 31 -18.29 -15.12 -10.52
N ASN A 32 -17.34 -14.87 -11.41
CA ASN A 32 -16.80 -15.84 -12.36
C ASN A 32 -15.56 -16.58 -11.82
N CYS A 33 -15.58 -16.93 -10.54
CA CYS A 33 -14.46 -17.50 -9.80
C CYS A 33 -14.93 -18.59 -8.86
N ASN A 34 -14.01 -19.47 -8.45
CA ASN A 34 -14.27 -20.44 -7.41
C ASN A 34 -14.00 -19.80 -6.03
N GLU A 35 -15.03 -19.24 -5.40
CA GLU A 35 -14.95 -18.63 -4.06
C GLU A 35 -14.53 -19.62 -2.96
N VAL A 36 -14.73 -20.93 -3.17
CA VAL A 36 -14.29 -21.98 -2.22
C VAL A 36 -12.77 -22.01 -2.09
N ALA A 37 -12.04 -21.53 -3.10
CA ALA A 37 -10.58 -21.41 -3.08
C ALA A 37 -10.06 -20.09 -2.46
N GLY A 38 -10.95 -19.28 -1.87
CA GLY A 38 -10.65 -17.97 -1.28
C GLY A 38 -11.11 -16.80 -2.14
N SER A 39 -10.59 -15.59 -1.86
CA SER A 39 -11.01 -14.38 -2.60
C SER A 39 -10.73 -14.50 -4.10
N CYS A 40 -11.66 -14.09 -4.93
CA CYS A 40 -11.57 -14.14 -6.39
C CYS A 40 -10.52 -13.21 -6.99
N THR A 41 -10.05 -12.22 -6.22
CA THR A 41 -9.06 -11.24 -6.66
C THR A 41 -7.92 -11.15 -5.65
N SER A 42 -6.81 -10.52 -6.02
CA SER A 42 -5.77 -10.08 -5.07
C SER A 42 -6.11 -8.74 -4.39
N PHE A 43 -7.28 -8.18 -4.68
CA PHE A 43 -7.78 -6.94 -4.11
C PHE A 43 -8.61 -7.21 -2.86
N ASP A 44 -8.03 -6.91 -1.70
CA ASP A 44 -8.63 -7.16 -0.38
C ASP A 44 -9.52 -6.02 0.13
N HIS A 45 -9.34 -4.81 -0.39
CA HIS A 45 -9.92 -3.58 0.15
C HIS A 45 -11.38 -3.39 -0.28
N ARG A 46 -12.31 -4.19 0.27
CA ARG A 46 -13.73 -4.21 -0.13
C ARG A 46 -14.69 -3.57 0.88
N SER A 47 -14.17 -2.71 1.74
CA SER A 47 -14.97 -1.95 2.72
C SER A 47 -15.43 -0.61 2.13
N PRO A 48 -16.67 -0.16 2.36
CA PRO A 48 -17.11 1.17 1.95
C PRO A 48 -16.34 2.25 2.71
N GLY A 49 -16.03 3.37 2.05
CA GLY A 49 -15.40 4.50 2.72
C GLY A 49 -14.66 5.44 1.78
N TRP A 50 -13.56 5.98 2.28
CA TRP A 50 -12.71 6.91 1.56
C TRP A 50 -11.27 6.39 1.53
N MET A 51 -10.64 6.48 0.36
CA MET A 51 -9.21 6.32 0.20
C MET A 51 -8.57 7.70 0.26
N SER A 52 -7.57 7.88 1.13
CA SER A 52 -6.84 9.14 1.28
C SER A 52 -5.44 9.02 0.69
N HIS A 53 -5.06 9.94 -0.19
CA HIS A 53 -3.68 10.08 -0.67
C HIS A 53 -3.10 11.39 -0.13
N PHE A 54 -1.92 11.29 0.49
CA PHE A 54 -1.14 12.43 0.95
C PHE A 54 0.01 12.65 -0.02
N LEU A 55 0.05 13.82 -0.64
CA LEU A 55 0.97 14.11 -1.74
C LEU A 55 1.64 15.45 -1.47
N ILE A 56 2.91 15.54 -1.82
CA ILE A 56 3.62 16.81 -1.91
C ILE A 56 4.31 16.86 -3.26
N SER A 57 4.12 17.97 -3.97
CA SER A 57 4.77 18.23 -5.24
C SER A 57 5.87 19.25 -5.01
N LEU A 58 7.13 18.84 -5.14
CA LEU A 58 8.29 19.71 -4.99
C LEU A 58 8.97 19.95 -6.34
N PRO A 59 9.58 21.12 -6.57
CA PRO A 59 10.54 21.31 -7.65
C PRO A 59 11.71 20.33 -7.49
N ALA A 60 12.26 19.83 -8.60
CA ALA A 60 13.39 18.87 -8.58
C ALA A 60 14.67 19.42 -7.94
N THR A 61 14.76 20.74 -7.77
CA THR A 61 15.91 21.45 -7.18
C THR A 61 15.84 21.56 -5.66
N GLU A 62 14.74 21.13 -5.04
CA GLU A 62 14.51 21.31 -3.61
C GLU A 62 14.77 20.05 -2.78
N SER A 63 15.16 20.26 -1.52
CA SER A 63 15.40 19.19 -0.55
C SER A 63 14.09 18.55 -0.10
N ASP A 64 14.08 17.22 -0.01
CA ASP A 64 12.89 16.43 0.32
C ASP A 64 12.71 16.16 1.83
N ALA A 65 13.66 16.57 2.68
CA ALA A 65 13.68 16.14 4.09
C ALA A 65 12.49 16.67 4.90
N GLY A 66 12.21 17.98 4.84
CA GLY A 66 11.08 18.59 5.57
C GLY A 66 9.72 18.11 5.04
N ALA A 67 9.63 17.91 3.72
CA ALA A 67 8.45 17.37 3.05
C ALA A 67 8.13 15.93 3.47
N LYS A 68 9.16 15.07 3.52
CA LYS A 68 9.06 13.69 4.02
C LYS A 68 8.61 13.67 5.47
N GLU A 69 9.18 14.53 6.32
CA GLU A 69 8.79 14.61 7.72
C GLU A 69 7.33 15.06 7.89
N TRP A 70 6.91 16.08 7.13
CA TRP A 70 5.51 16.50 7.13
C TRP A 70 4.55 15.39 6.72
N LEU A 71 4.87 14.62 5.66
CA LEU A 71 4.06 13.46 5.25
C LEU A 71 3.97 12.41 6.36
N ARG A 72 5.09 12.12 7.05
CA ARG A 72 5.14 11.18 8.17
C ARG A 72 4.28 11.64 9.34
N GLU A 73 4.39 12.92 9.73
CA GLU A 73 3.58 13.49 10.80
C GLU A 73 2.08 13.46 10.46
N LEU A 74 1.72 13.85 9.24
CA LEU A 74 0.34 13.84 8.78
C LEU A 74 -0.21 12.41 8.81
N ARG A 75 0.54 11.44 8.27
CA ARG A 75 0.19 10.03 8.29
C ARG A 75 0.03 9.52 9.72
N ALA A 76 0.96 9.84 10.62
CA ALA A 76 0.91 9.40 12.02
C ALA A 76 -0.34 9.92 12.76
N LYS A 77 -0.84 11.10 12.39
CA LYS A 77 -2.08 11.68 12.95
C LYS A 77 -3.35 11.07 12.36
N VAL A 78 -3.38 10.85 11.04
CA VAL A 78 -4.59 10.38 10.34
C VAL A 78 -4.75 8.86 10.38
N PHE A 79 -3.68 8.11 10.20
CA PHE A 79 -3.72 6.65 10.03
C PHE A 79 -4.40 5.90 11.20
N PRO A 80 -4.20 6.27 12.48
CA PRO A 80 -4.90 5.63 13.60
C PRO A 80 -6.43 5.79 13.58
N GLN A 81 -6.96 6.75 12.81
CA GLN A 81 -8.40 6.97 12.64
C GLN A 81 -8.97 6.25 11.41
N SER A 82 -8.13 5.54 10.66
CA SER A 82 -8.51 4.81 9.45
C SER A 82 -8.75 3.32 9.72
N LEU A 83 -9.02 2.55 8.67
CA LEU A 83 -9.09 1.09 8.75
C LEU A 83 -7.71 0.42 8.95
N GLY A 84 -6.62 1.18 8.97
CA GLY A 84 -5.26 0.66 9.15
C GLY A 84 -4.72 -0.09 7.93
N THR A 85 -5.31 0.14 6.75
CA THR A 85 -4.93 -0.51 5.48
C THR A 85 -4.36 0.49 4.49
N SER A 86 -3.70 0.02 3.44
CA SER A 86 -3.10 0.88 2.41
C SER A 86 -3.22 0.26 1.02
N TYR A 87 -3.25 1.08 -0.02
CA TYR A 87 -3.52 0.62 -1.38
C TYR A 87 -2.22 0.30 -2.14
N GLN A 88 -2.18 -0.87 -2.78
CA GLN A 88 -0.99 -1.44 -3.42
C GLN A 88 -0.40 -0.58 -4.55
N ASN A 89 -1.21 0.26 -5.20
CA ASN A 89 -0.74 1.15 -6.27
C ASN A 89 -0.07 2.43 -5.74
N ILE A 90 -0.01 2.62 -4.42
CA ILE A 90 0.58 3.80 -3.77
C ILE A 90 1.56 3.29 -2.72
N PRO A 91 2.76 2.87 -3.15
CA PRO A 91 3.75 2.32 -2.25
C PRO A 91 4.21 3.38 -1.23
N ASP A 92 4.38 2.96 0.01
CA ASP A 92 4.89 3.75 1.12
C ASP A 92 6.12 3.04 1.70
N PHE A 93 7.31 3.50 1.31
CA PHE A 93 8.57 2.88 1.69
C PHE A 93 8.89 3.00 3.19
N ASP A 94 8.25 3.92 3.92
CA ASP A 94 8.42 3.97 5.38
C ASP A 94 7.82 2.70 6.05
N LEU A 95 7.02 1.90 5.31
CA LEU A 95 6.46 0.61 5.77
C LEU A 95 7.35 -0.61 5.47
N ALA A 96 8.41 -0.45 4.70
CA ALA A 96 9.31 -1.52 4.33
C ALA A 96 9.98 -2.15 5.58
N ALA A 97 10.46 -1.29 6.47
CA ALA A 97 11.10 -1.68 7.72
C ALA A 97 10.19 -2.60 8.55
N CYS A 98 10.74 -3.74 8.96
CA CYS A 98 10.04 -4.77 9.73
C CYS A 98 8.77 -5.32 9.05
N ARG A 99 8.65 -5.19 7.72
CA ARG A 99 7.53 -5.72 6.92
C ARG A 99 6.15 -5.22 7.35
N LYS A 100 6.07 -3.98 7.86
CA LYS A 100 4.80 -3.36 8.27
C LYS A 100 3.82 -3.21 7.10
N TRP A 101 4.33 -3.21 5.86
CA TRP A 101 3.54 -3.12 4.64
C TRP A 101 2.63 -4.34 4.40
N VAL A 102 3.04 -5.56 4.79
CA VAL A 102 2.29 -6.79 4.50
C VAL A 102 0.87 -6.73 5.06
N PRO A 103 0.65 -6.52 6.37
CA PRO A 103 -0.71 -6.46 6.93
C PRO A 103 -1.50 -5.23 6.46
N GLN A 104 -0.85 -4.16 6.00
CA GLN A 104 -1.54 -2.97 5.51
C GLN A 104 -2.02 -3.13 4.06
N PHE A 105 -1.21 -3.73 3.18
CA PHE A 105 -1.55 -3.94 1.77
C PHE A 105 -2.31 -5.24 1.49
N PHE A 106 -2.19 -6.23 2.38
CA PHE A 106 -2.89 -7.51 2.31
C PHE A 106 -3.58 -7.79 3.66
N PRO A 107 -4.59 -6.98 4.04
CA PRO A 107 -5.30 -7.16 5.29
C PRO A 107 -6.02 -8.51 5.39
N ASN A 108 -6.23 -9.21 4.25
CA ASN A 108 -6.62 -10.61 4.26
C ASN A 108 -5.37 -11.51 4.23
N ALA A 109 -5.09 -12.17 5.36
CA ALA A 109 -3.92 -13.04 5.52
C ALA A 109 -3.78 -14.15 4.46
N SER A 110 -4.89 -14.57 3.84
CA SER A 110 -4.87 -15.60 2.80
C SER A 110 -4.31 -15.08 1.46
N THR A 111 -4.47 -13.79 1.17
CA THR A 111 -4.06 -13.20 -0.12
C THR A 111 -2.55 -13.16 -0.26
N TYR A 112 -1.83 -12.66 0.74
CA TYR A 112 -0.35 -12.61 0.70
C TYR A 112 0.25 -14.01 0.52
N SER A 113 -0.20 -14.97 1.34
CA SER A 113 0.25 -16.36 1.27
C SER A 113 -0.01 -17.00 -0.10
N ARG A 114 -1.15 -16.68 -0.73
CA ARG A 114 -1.46 -17.14 -2.09
C ARG A 114 -0.56 -16.50 -3.14
N LEU A 115 -0.21 -15.21 -2.99
CA LEU A 115 0.73 -14.53 -3.87
C LEU A 115 2.15 -15.10 -3.75
N GLN A 116 2.57 -15.54 -2.57
CA GLN A 116 3.84 -16.25 -2.40
C GLN A 116 3.87 -17.56 -3.20
N LYS A 117 2.77 -18.32 -3.22
CA LYS A 117 2.64 -19.53 -4.06
C LYS A 117 2.76 -19.20 -5.55
N VAL A 118 2.14 -18.11 -6.00
CA VAL A 118 2.25 -17.63 -7.39
C VAL A 118 3.71 -17.23 -7.70
N LYS A 119 4.36 -16.47 -6.80
CA LYS A 119 5.77 -16.08 -6.94
C LYS A 119 6.68 -17.31 -7.03
N CYS A 120 6.52 -18.30 -6.16
CA CYS A 120 7.28 -19.56 -6.24
C CYS A 120 7.12 -20.24 -7.61
N ARG A 121 5.87 -20.42 -8.06
CA ARG A 121 5.56 -21.17 -9.26
C ARG A 121 6.07 -20.51 -10.55
N TYR A 122 5.97 -19.18 -10.63
CA TYR A 122 6.22 -18.45 -11.88
C TYR A 122 7.48 -17.57 -11.84
N ASN A 123 8.08 -17.37 -10.68
CA ASN A 123 9.23 -16.50 -10.48
C ASN A 123 10.12 -16.99 -9.32
N GLY A 124 10.30 -18.31 -9.19
CA GLY A 124 11.04 -18.95 -8.09
C GLY A 124 12.54 -18.64 -8.06
N ILE A 125 13.11 -18.15 -9.17
CA ILE A 125 14.49 -17.64 -9.23
C ILE A 125 14.59 -16.13 -8.93
N ASN A 126 13.47 -15.50 -8.52
CA ASN A 126 13.34 -14.08 -8.24
C ASN A 126 13.80 -13.13 -9.36
N MET A 127 13.66 -13.54 -10.62
CA MET A 127 14.05 -12.75 -11.80
C MET A 127 13.38 -11.37 -11.81
N PHE A 128 12.09 -11.29 -11.46
CA PHE A 128 11.43 -10.00 -11.23
C PHE A 128 11.59 -9.57 -9.77
N SER A 129 12.70 -8.89 -9.51
CA SER A 129 12.97 -8.09 -8.32
C SER A 129 13.36 -6.69 -8.79
N PHE A 130 12.69 -5.67 -8.27
CA PHE A 130 12.90 -4.28 -8.70
C PHE A 130 13.59 -3.54 -7.55
N PRO A 131 14.84 -3.07 -7.71
CA PRO A 131 15.59 -2.42 -6.63
C PRO A 131 14.86 -1.22 -6.01
N ALA A 132 14.03 -0.52 -6.79
CA ALA A 132 13.25 0.61 -6.30
C ALA A 132 12.09 0.22 -5.35
N ILE A 133 11.73 -1.06 -5.27
CA ILE A 133 10.69 -1.60 -4.38
C ILE A 133 11.11 -2.92 -3.73
N ASP A 134 12.40 -3.27 -3.71
CA ASP A 134 12.88 -4.59 -3.32
C ASP A 134 12.47 -4.93 -1.87
N GLU A 135 12.46 -3.91 -1.00
CA GLU A 135 12.03 -3.98 0.38
C GLU A 135 10.53 -4.26 0.57
N MET A 136 9.73 -4.12 -0.49
CA MET A 136 8.27 -4.31 -0.51
C MET A 136 7.86 -5.29 -1.61
N THR A 137 8.63 -6.35 -1.79
CA THR A 137 8.31 -7.46 -2.71
C THR A 137 7.63 -8.61 -1.99
N VAL A 138 6.72 -9.30 -2.70
CA VAL A 138 6.21 -10.59 -2.22
C VAL A 138 7.38 -11.57 -2.16
N GLU A 139 7.69 -12.01 -0.95
CA GLU A 139 8.86 -12.83 -0.68
C GLU A 139 8.67 -14.26 -1.21
N ILE A 140 9.78 -14.81 -1.69
CA ILE A 140 9.91 -16.24 -1.92
C ILE A 140 10.01 -16.92 -0.56
N ASN A 141 9.12 -17.88 -0.31
CA ASN A 141 9.15 -18.70 0.88
C ASN A 141 9.59 -20.11 0.46
N ASP A 142 10.79 -20.52 0.89
CA ASP A 142 11.39 -21.79 0.49
C ASP A 142 10.55 -23.01 0.88
N ASP A 143 9.86 -22.96 2.02
CA ASP A 143 8.96 -24.04 2.45
C ASP A 143 7.78 -24.19 1.49
N ILE A 144 7.25 -23.05 1.01
CA ILE A 144 6.19 -23.02 -0.02
C ILE A 144 6.73 -23.47 -1.38
N CYS A 145 7.92 -23.02 -1.77
CA CYS A 145 8.48 -23.30 -3.08
C CYS A 145 8.96 -24.75 -3.25
N ARG A 146 9.41 -25.40 -2.17
CA ARG A 146 9.81 -26.82 -2.18
C ARG A 146 8.64 -27.78 -2.42
N CYS A 147 7.42 -27.40 -2.05
CA CYS A 147 6.22 -28.21 -2.24
C CYS A 147 5.58 -28.02 -3.63
N ALA A 148 6.14 -27.14 -4.47
CA ALA A 148 5.57 -26.78 -5.77
C ALA A 148 6.13 -27.61 -6.96
N TYR A 149 7.02 -28.56 -6.69
CA TYR A 149 7.64 -29.46 -7.65
C TYR A 149 7.26 -30.92 -7.38
#